data_AF-A0A958N599-F1
#
_entry.id   AF-A0A958N599-F1
#
_cell.length_a   1.000
_cell.length_b   1.000
_cell.length_c   1.000
_cell.angle_alpha   90.00
_cell.angle_beta   90.00
_cell.angle_gamma   90.00
#
_symmetry.space_group_name_H-M   'P 1'
#
loop_
_entity.id
_entity.type
_entity.pdbx_description
1 polymer ?
#
loop_
_entity_poly.entity_id
_entity_poly.type
_entity_poly.pdbx_seq_one_letter_code
_entity_poly.pdbx_strand_id
1 'polypeptide(L)'
;MSNESINTHIETIETFILASSGLEIKSRSQTKLEIYQKTDGKVLTLSPQNIEEILSRFDSSNQPFLQVNFLNGKKLLLTSKLIGFKPAKTLNLDMAKLPKVVTTPDLISVVEAIEDTINEDANHPEELQVLERVYEAVLKGAEDIGFNLTNEKTWIKFINNHKLKPSA
;
A
#
# COMPACT_ATOMS: atom_id res chain seq x y z
N MET A 1 15.19 17.15 -13.32
CA MET A 1 15.71 17.17 -11.94
C MET A 1 17.22 17.00 -12.00
N SER A 2 18.00 17.75 -11.20
CA SER A 2 19.47 17.61 -11.18
C SER A 2 19.88 16.37 -10.37
N ASN A 3 21.09 15.84 -10.62
CA ASN A 3 21.66 14.74 -9.84
C ASN A 3 21.78 15.09 -8.35
N GLU A 4 22.05 16.35 -8.04
CA GLU A 4 22.12 16.87 -6.67
C GLU A 4 20.76 16.74 -5.97
N SER A 5 19.67 17.17 -6.62
CA SER A 5 18.31 17.06 -6.07
C SER A 5 17.88 15.60 -5.87
N ILE A 6 18.23 14.70 -6.79
CA ILE A 6 17.99 13.25 -6.63
C ILE A 6 18.70 12.72 -5.39
N ASN A 7 19.97 13.08 -5.19
CA ASN A 7 20.73 12.63 -4.02
C ASN A 7 20.14 13.17 -2.71
N THR A 8 19.75 14.45 -2.67
CA THR A 8 19.08 15.04 -1.50
C THR A 8 17.78 14.31 -1.15
N HIS A 9 16.97 13.96 -2.16
CA HIS A 9 15.75 13.18 -1.95
C HIS A 9 16.03 11.80 -1.35
N ILE A 10 17.01 11.08 -1.89
CA ILE A 10 17.43 9.77 -1.38
C ILE A 10 17.90 9.89 0.07
N GLU A 11 18.80 10.84 0.36
CA GLU A 11 19.36 11.05 1.70
C GLU A 11 18.29 11.39 2.74
N THR A 12 17.30 12.19 2.35
CA THR A 12 16.16 12.52 3.23
C THR A 12 15.35 11.27 3.57
N ILE A 13 15.04 10.43 2.58
CA ILE A 13 14.31 9.17 2.80
C ILE A 13 15.13 8.20 3.66
N GLU A 14 16.41 8.04 3.36
CA GLU A 14 17.31 7.18 4.12
C GLU A 14 17.41 7.62 5.58
N THR A 15 17.59 8.92 5.82
CA THR A 15 17.69 9.47 7.18
C THR A 15 16.42 9.17 7.98
N PHE A 16 15.26 9.33 7.36
CA PHE A 16 13.99 8.99 8.00
C PHE A 16 13.88 7.48 8.28
N ILE A 17 14.24 6.62 7.31
CA ILE A 17 14.15 5.17 7.45
C ILE A 17 15.13 4.62 8.49
N LEU A 18 16.34 5.18 8.58
CA LEU A 18 17.32 4.80 9.62
C LEU A 18 16.81 5.07 11.04
N ALA A 19 15.97 6.09 11.22
CA ALA A 19 15.30 6.39 12.49
C ALA A 19 13.99 5.60 12.69
N SER A 20 13.51 4.89 11.67
CA SER A 20 12.27 4.12 11.72
C SER A 20 12.49 2.75 12.38
N SER A 21 11.43 2.19 12.96
CA SER A 21 11.47 0.87 13.61
C SER A 21 11.07 -0.27 12.68
N GLY A 22 10.22 0.01 11.69
CA GLY A 22 9.61 -0.98 10.80
C GLY A 22 10.06 -0.92 9.34
N LEU A 23 10.89 0.04 8.93
CA LEU A 23 11.36 0.15 7.55
C LEU A 23 12.87 -0.08 7.45
N GLU A 24 13.34 -0.62 6.34
CA GLU A 24 14.77 -0.82 6.05
C GLU A 24 15.09 -0.50 4.59
N ILE A 25 16.25 0.11 4.34
CA ILE A 25 16.79 0.22 2.99
C ILE A 25 17.42 -1.12 2.60
N LYS A 26 16.96 -1.74 1.50
CA LYS A 26 17.57 -2.96 0.95
C LYS A 26 18.56 -2.68 -0.17
N SER A 27 18.28 -1.66 -0.99
CA SER A 27 19.13 -1.29 -2.11
C SER A 27 19.01 0.20 -2.39
N ARG A 28 20.13 0.82 -2.76
CA ARG A 28 20.24 2.24 -3.09
C ARG A 28 21.05 2.43 -4.36
N SER A 29 20.49 3.20 -5.30
CA SER A 29 21.15 3.69 -6.50
C SER A 29 20.49 5.00 -6.96
N GLN A 30 21.05 5.65 -7.99
CA GLN A 30 20.46 6.85 -8.56
C GLN A 30 19.11 6.62 -9.28
N THR A 31 18.85 5.39 -9.72
CA THR A 31 17.66 5.05 -10.51
C THR A 31 16.61 4.28 -9.71
N LYS A 32 17.03 3.65 -8.60
CA LYS A 32 16.24 2.72 -7.82
C LYS A 32 16.56 2.81 -6.33
N LEU A 33 15.52 2.88 -5.51
CA LEU A 33 15.56 2.79 -4.05
C LEU A 33 14.58 1.69 -3.61
N GLU A 34 15.06 0.70 -2.87
CA GLU A 34 14.24 -0.40 -2.34
C GLU A 34 14.08 -0.27 -0.83
N ILE A 35 12.83 -0.24 -0.39
CA ILE A 35 12.44 -0.10 1.02
C ILE A 35 11.68 -1.37 1.42
N TYR A 36 12.16 -2.06 2.45
CA TYR A 36 11.51 -3.23 3.02
C TYR A 36 10.70 -2.85 4.25
N GLN A 37 9.45 -3.30 4.29
CA GLN A 37 8.54 -3.13 5.41
C GLN A 37 8.53 -4.41 6.25
N LYS A 38 9.00 -4.32 7.49
CA LYS A 38 9.14 -5.48 8.40
C LYS A 38 7.81 -6.11 8.76
N THR A 39 6.74 -5.31 8.86
CA THR A 39 5.44 -5.76 9.35
C THR A 39 4.85 -6.89 8.51
N ASP A 40 5.04 -6.88 7.20
CA ASP A 40 4.44 -7.83 6.26
C ASP A 40 5.44 -8.36 5.21
N GLY A 41 6.72 -8.03 5.37
CA GLY A 41 7.80 -8.49 4.50
C GLY A 41 7.78 -7.92 3.09
N LYS A 42 7.04 -6.83 2.85
CA LYS A 42 6.89 -6.25 1.50
C LYS A 42 8.03 -5.33 1.13
N VAL A 43 8.39 -5.33 -0.15
CA VAL A 43 9.38 -4.43 -0.72
C VAL A 43 8.69 -3.42 -1.63
N LEU A 44 8.88 -2.15 -1.31
CA LEU A 44 8.54 -1.01 -2.15
C LEU A 44 9.76 -0.65 -3.00
N THR A 45 9.57 -0.55 -4.32
CA THR A 45 10.59 -0.05 -5.25
C THR A 45 10.21 1.33 -5.74
N LEU A 46 11.04 2.33 -5.45
CA LEU A 46 10.89 3.70 -5.92
C LEU A 46 11.93 4.02 -6.98
N SER A 47 11.56 4.87 -7.94
CA SER A 47 12.54 5.56 -8.78
C SER A 47 12.73 6.98 -8.25
N PRO A 48 13.91 7.32 -7.69
CA PRO A 48 14.17 8.66 -7.17
C PRO A 48 13.96 9.77 -8.19
N GLN A 49 14.11 9.47 -9.48
CA GLN A 49 13.88 10.41 -10.59
C GLN A 49 12.42 10.84 -10.73
N ASN A 50 11.48 10.03 -10.24
CA ASN A 50 10.05 10.32 -10.28
C ASN A 50 9.55 11.07 -9.05
N ILE A 51 10.42 11.35 -8.07
CA ILE A 51 10.06 12.12 -6.88
C ILE A 51 10.05 13.60 -7.24
N GLU A 52 8.90 14.25 -7.00
CA GLU A 52 8.73 15.69 -7.19
C GLU A 52 9.18 16.45 -5.94
N GLU A 53 8.74 16.02 -4.77
CA GLU A 53 8.93 16.73 -3.52
C GLU A 53 8.87 15.76 -2.33
N ILE A 54 9.63 16.07 -1.28
CA ILE A 54 9.60 15.36 -0.01
C ILE A 54 9.28 16.33 1.12
N LEU A 55 8.27 15.99 1.93
CA LEU A 55 7.78 16.83 3.02
C LEU A 55 7.83 16.08 4.34
N SER A 56 8.56 16.62 5.31
CA SER A 56 8.50 16.18 6.71
C SER A 56 7.26 16.74 7.38
N ARG A 57 6.44 15.87 7.96
CA ARG A 57 5.14 16.20 8.56
C ARG A 57 4.99 15.50 9.91
N PHE A 58 3.97 15.91 10.66
CA PHE A 58 3.55 15.25 11.89
C PHE A 58 2.06 14.88 11.77
N ASP A 59 1.69 13.72 12.28
CA ASP A 59 0.29 13.31 12.36
C ASP A 59 -0.44 14.00 13.54
N SER A 60 -1.72 13.68 13.73
CA SER A 60 -2.53 14.22 14.83
C SER A 60 -2.02 13.84 16.23
N SER A 61 -1.18 12.81 16.31
CA SER A 61 -0.55 12.30 17.53
C SER A 61 0.89 12.79 17.69
N ASN A 62 1.29 13.80 16.90
CA ASN A 62 2.63 14.37 16.86
C ASN A 62 3.73 13.35 16.52
N GLN A 63 3.40 12.28 15.78
CA GLN A 63 4.37 11.34 15.27
C GLN A 63 4.89 11.81 13.90
N PRO A 64 6.22 11.81 13.69
CA PRO A 64 6.78 12.24 12.42
C PRO A 64 6.49 11.23 11.32
N PHE A 65 6.19 11.74 10.13
CA PHE A 65 6.12 10.95 8.89
C PHE A 65 6.68 11.76 7.72
N LEU A 66 7.14 11.04 6.69
CA LEU A 66 7.63 11.63 5.46
C LEU A 66 6.61 11.44 4.35
N GLN A 67 6.12 12.53 3.76
CA GLN A 67 5.29 12.46 2.56
C GLN A 67 6.18 12.62 1.33
N VAL A 68 6.13 11.63 0.43
CA VAL A 68 6.83 11.66 -0.86
C VAL A 68 5.80 11.89 -1.96
N ASN A 69 5.92 13.02 -2.65
CA ASN A 69 5.09 13.38 -3.81
C ASN A 69 5.83 12.95 -5.09
N PHE A 70 5.11 12.34 -6.02
CA PHE A 70 5.66 11.93 -7.31
C PHE A 70 5.17 12.83 -8.44
N LEU A 71 5.99 12.94 -9.51
CA LEU A 71 5.69 13.73 -10.71
C LEU A 71 4.37 13.34 -11.40
N ASN A 72 3.87 12.12 -11.16
CA ASN A 72 2.59 11.64 -11.69
C ASN A 72 1.38 11.95 -10.77
N GLY A 73 1.57 12.77 -9.73
CA GLY A 73 0.55 13.14 -8.75
C GLY A 73 0.24 12.09 -7.69
N LYS A 74 0.90 10.92 -7.71
CA LYS A 74 0.79 9.92 -6.64
C LYS A 74 1.51 10.41 -5.38
N LYS A 75 1.13 9.83 -4.24
CA LYS A 75 1.69 10.16 -2.93
C LYS A 75 1.93 8.90 -2.12
N LEU A 76 3.01 8.94 -1.35
CA LEU A 76 3.45 7.91 -0.43
C LEU A 76 3.69 8.55 0.94
N LEU A 77 3.32 7.86 2.01
CA LEU A 77 3.58 8.29 3.38
C LEU A 77 4.47 7.24 4.05
N LEU A 78 5.71 7.61 4.37
CA LEU A 78 6.59 6.78 5.18
C LEU A 78 6.39 7.14 6.65
N THR A 79 5.97 6.17 7.46
CA THR A 79 5.87 6.32 8.91
C THR A 79 7.00 5.52 9.59
N SER A 80 7.07 5.55 10.92
CA SER A 80 8.06 4.74 11.65
C SER A 80 7.91 3.23 11.42
N LYS A 81 6.72 2.76 11.01
CA LYS A 81 6.42 1.31 10.88
C LYS A 81 5.93 0.88 9.52
N LEU A 82 5.07 1.69 8.91
CA LEU A 82 4.31 1.35 7.73
C LEU A 82 4.45 2.40 6.64
N ILE A 83 4.12 1.96 5.43
CA ILE A 83 4.07 2.77 4.23
C ILE A 83 2.60 2.94 3.84
N GLY A 84 2.10 4.17 3.95
CA GLY A 84 0.77 4.56 3.56
C GLY A 84 0.69 5.02 2.11
N PHE A 85 -0.42 4.72 1.44
CA PHE A 85 -0.72 5.14 0.08
C PHE A 85 -2.22 5.33 -0.13
N LYS A 86 -2.57 5.96 -1.24
CA LYS A 86 -3.98 6.16 -1.60
C LYS A 86 -4.50 4.91 -2.33
N PRO A 87 -5.66 4.34 -1.94
CA PRO A 87 -6.26 3.26 -2.71
C PRO A 87 -6.59 3.73 -4.13
N ALA A 88 -6.47 2.84 -5.11
CA ALA A 88 -6.82 3.14 -6.50
C ALA A 88 -8.32 3.42 -6.61
N LYS A 89 -8.69 4.25 -7.59
CA LYS A 89 -10.11 4.45 -7.90
C LYS A 89 -10.65 3.19 -8.54
N THR A 90 -11.71 2.63 -7.96
CA THR A 90 -12.40 1.44 -8.49
C THR A 90 -13.82 1.83 -8.89
N LEU A 91 -14.29 1.34 -10.05
CA LEU A 91 -15.66 1.56 -10.51
C LEU A 91 -16.65 0.92 -9.53
N ASN A 92 -17.80 1.57 -9.31
CA ASN A 92 -18.86 1.08 -8.43
C ASN A 92 -18.41 0.82 -6.98
N LEU A 93 -17.42 1.58 -6.52
CA LEU A 93 -17.01 1.63 -5.13
C LEU A 93 -17.14 3.06 -4.63
N ASP A 94 -17.87 3.24 -3.52
CA ASP A 94 -17.98 4.55 -2.89
C ASP A 94 -16.67 4.90 -2.18
N MET A 95 -15.81 5.62 -2.89
CA MET A 95 -14.50 6.05 -2.38
C MET A 95 -14.61 6.96 -1.16
N ALA A 96 -15.77 7.57 -0.87
CA ALA A 96 -15.96 8.38 0.33
C ALA A 96 -16.03 7.54 1.61
N LYS A 97 -16.36 6.25 1.49
CA LYS A 97 -16.39 5.29 2.60
C LYS A 97 -15.04 4.63 2.87
N LEU A 98 -14.08 4.78 1.96
CA LEU A 98 -12.74 4.25 2.14
C LEU A 98 -11.84 5.21 2.93
N PRO A 99 -10.92 4.68 3.74
CA PRO A 99 -9.82 5.47 4.28
C PRO A 99 -9.07 6.20 3.16
N LYS A 100 -8.74 7.47 3.39
CA LYS A 100 -7.98 8.29 2.41
C LYS A 100 -6.56 7.75 2.17
N VAL A 101 -6.03 7.04 3.16
CA VAL A 101 -4.71 6.41 3.19
C VAL A 101 -4.90 5.00 3.74
N VAL A 102 -4.32 4.02 3.06
CA VAL A 102 -4.30 2.60 3.41
C VAL A 102 -2.86 2.09 3.37
N THR A 103 -2.63 0.89 3.86
CA THR A 103 -1.34 0.19 3.94
C THR A 103 -1.46 -1.23 3.40
N THR A 104 -0.34 -1.89 3.09
CA THR A 104 -0.37 -3.27 2.57
C THR A 104 -0.92 -4.31 3.56
N PRO A 105 -0.77 -4.17 4.90
CA PRO A 105 -1.50 -5.02 5.86
C PRO A 105 -3.03 -4.97 5.73
N ASP A 106 -3.61 -3.87 5.22
CA ASP A 106 -5.06 -3.77 5.05
C ASP A 106 -5.60 -4.82 4.06
N LEU A 107 -4.75 -5.37 3.18
CA LEU A 107 -5.14 -6.49 2.29
C LEU A 107 -5.52 -7.74 3.08
N ILE A 108 -4.84 -8.01 4.20
CA ILE A 108 -5.13 -9.17 5.05
C ILE A 108 -6.48 -8.96 5.73
N SER A 109 -6.69 -7.79 6.33
CA SER A 109 -7.97 -7.48 7.00
C SER A 109 -9.16 -7.52 6.04
N VAL A 110 -8.99 -7.12 4.78
CA VAL A 110 -10.05 -7.24 3.77
C VAL A 110 -10.29 -8.70 3.38
N VAL A 111 -9.25 -9.54 3.30
CA VAL A 111 -9.41 -10.98 3.05
C VAL A 111 -10.13 -11.67 4.20
N GLU A 112 -9.74 -11.39 5.44
CA GLU A 112 -10.40 -11.93 6.64
C GLU A 112 -11.90 -11.57 6.63
N ALA A 113 -12.24 -10.31 6.33
CA ALA A 113 -13.63 -9.87 6.21
C ALA A 113 -14.38 -10.62 5.10
N ILE A 114 -13.74 -10.89 3.96
CA ILE A 114 -14.34 -11.68 2.88
C ILE A 114 -14.62 -13.12 3.33
N GLU A 115 -13.67 -13.75 4.02
CA GLU A 115 -13.82 -15.11 4.53
C GLU A 115 -14.96 -15.18 5.56
N ASP A 116 -15.05 -14.20 6.46
CA ASP A 116 -16.15 -14.09 7.43
C ASP A 116 -17.50 -13.99 6.71
N THR A 117 -17.66 -13.09 5.72
CA THR A 117 -18.91 -12.95 4.94
C THR A 117 -19.28 -14.22 4.18
N ILE A 118 -18.31 -15.02 3.72
CA ILE A 118 -18.59 -16.30 3.03
C ILE A 118 -19.09 -17.37 4.03
N ASN A 119 -18.63 -17.32 5.27
CA ASN A 119 -18.96 -18.30 6.30
C ASN A 119 -20.26 -17.95 7.07
N GLU A 120 -20.76 -16.73 6.94
CA GLU A 120 -22.05 -16.36 7.50
C GLU A 120 -23.19 -17.09 6.77
N ASP A 121 -24.08 -17.74 7.53
CA ASP A 121 -25.26 -18.48 7.01
C ASP A 121 -26.21 -17.60 6.18
N ALA A 122 -26.06 -16.28 6.29
CA ALA A 122 -26.76 -15.29 5.48
C ALA A 122 -25.93 -14.96 4.23
N ASN A 123 -26.44 -15.36 3.06
CA ASN A 123 -25.81 -15.05 1.78
C ASN A 123 -25.88 -13.53 1.51
N HIS A 124 -24.78 -12.80 1.74
CA HIS A 124 -24.63 -11.36 1.52
C HIS A 124 -23.81 -11.03 0.25
N PRO A 125 -24.33 -11.30 -0.96
CA PRO A 125 -23.56 -11.16 -2.21
C PRO A 125 -23.17 -9.71 -2.53
N GLU A 126 -23.94 -8.72 -2.06
CA GLU A 126 -23.63 -7.30 -2.27
C GLU A 126 -22.42 -6.85 -1.44
N GLU A 127 -22.36 -7.26 -0.18
CA GLU A 127 -21.25 -6.96 0.72
C GLU A 127 -19.95 -7.59 0.23
N LEU A 128 -20.03 -8.85 -0.19
CA LEU A 128 -18.91 -9.57 -0.78
C LEU A 128 -18.34 -8.85 -2.01
N GLN A 129 -19.21 -8.37 -2.91
CA GLN A 129 -18.78 -7.58 -4.06
C GLN A 129 -18.11 -6.26 -3.66
N VAL A 130 -18.58 -5.62 -2.58
CA VAL A 130 -17.94 -4.40 -2.07
C VAL A 130 -16.54 -4.73 -1.56
N LEU A 131 -16.39 -5.75 -0.72
CA LEU A 131 -15.10 -6.16 -0.15
C LEU A 131 -14.09 -6.54 -1.23
N GLU A 132 -14.50 -7.25 -2.29
CA GLU A 132 -13.65 -7.54 -3.45
C GLU A 132 -13.16 -6.27 -4.15
N ARG A 133 -14.03 -5.27 -4.31
CA ARG A 133 -13.64 -3.98 -4.88
C ARG A 133 -12.72 -3.19 -3.98
N VAL A 134 -12.90 -3.27 -2.65
CA VAL A 134 -11.96 -2.69 -1.68
C VAL A 134 -10.60 -3.35 -1.82
N TYR A 135 -10.56 -4.68 -1.85
CA TYR A 135 -9.32 -5.44 -2.04
C TYR A 135 -8.58 -5.01 -3.31
N GLU A 136 -9.29 -4.95 -4.44
CA GLU A 136 -8.72 -4.48 -5.70
C GLU A 136 -8.21 -3.03 -5.63
N ALA A 137 -8.93 -2.14 -4.93
CA ALA A 137 -8.53 -0.75 -4.77
C ALA A 137 -7.23 -0.62 -3.98
N VAL A 138 -7.10 -1.34 -2.86
CA VAL A 138 -5.88 -1.37 -2.03
C VAL A 138 -4.73 -1.98 -2.82
N LEU A 139 -4.95 -3.14 -3.45
CA LEU A 139 -3.94 -3.85 -4.25
C LEU A 139 -3.38 -2.97 -5.37
N LYS A 140 -4.25 -2.41 -6.22
CA LYS A 140 -3.83 -1.55 -7.34
C LYS A 140 -3.14 -0.28 -6.84
N GLY A 141 -3.63 0.32 -5.75
CA GLY A 141 -3.01 1.51 -5.14
C GLY A 141 -1.58 1.25 -4.64
N ALA A 142 -1.35 0.07 -4.06
CA ALA A 142 -0.04 -0.34 -3.59
C ALA A 142 0.92 -0.61 -4.75
N GLU A 143 0.48 -1.30 -5.80
CA GLU A 143 1.31 -1.52 -6.99
C GLU A 143 1.64 -0.21 -7.70
N ASP A 144 0.68 0.71 -7.71
CA ASP A 144 0.82 2.03 -8.32
C ASP A 144 1.95 2.86 -7.72
N ILE A 145 2.29 2.64 -6.46
CA ILE A 145 3.43 3.30 -5.78
C ILE A 145 4.71 2.46 -5.82
N GLY A 146 4.65 1.21 -6.29
CA GLY A 146 5.82 0.36 -6.51
C GLY A 146 5.96 -0.84 -5.57
N PHE A 147 4.92 -1.25 -4.84
CA PHE A 147 4.96 -2.52 -4.10
C PHE A 147 4.90 -3.71 -5.05
N ASN A 148 5.68 -4.76 -4.77
CA ASN A 148 5.52 -6.06 -5.41
C ASN A 148 4.49 -6.91 -4.66
N LEU A 149 3.30 -7.05 -5.24
CA LEU A 149 2.17 -7.80 -4.67
C LEU A 149 1.77 -9.01 -5.54
N THR A 150 2.75 -9.64 -6.19
CA THR A 150 2.53 -10.80 -7.07
C THR A 150 1.81 -11.94 -6.34
N ASN A 151 2.12 -12.16 -5.06
CA ASN A 151 1.49 -13.23 -4.27
C ASN A 151 0.05 -12.87 -3.89
N GLU A 152 -0.18 -11.63 -3.44
CA GLU A 152 -1.48 -11.14 -3.00
C GLU A 152 -2.51 -11.23 -4.13
N LYS A 153 -2.11 -10.91 -5.38
CA LYS A 153 -2.94 -11.11 -6.57
C LYS A 153 -3.59 -12.49 -6.70
N THR A 154 -3.01 -13.51 -6.09
CA THR A 154 -3.55 -14.88 -6.12
C THR A 154 -4.62 -15.12 -5.06
N TRP A 155 -4.65 -14.37 -3.96
CA TRP A 155 -5.55 -14.60 -2.83
C TRP A 155 -7.02 -14.52 -3.25
N ILE A 156 -7.39 -13.49 -4.02
CA ILE A 156 -8.78 -13.33 -4.50
C ILE A 156 -9.21 -14.44 -5.47
N LYS A 157 -8.26 -15.07 -6.18
CA LYS A 157 -8.54 -16.23 -7.04
C LYS A 157 -8.86 -17.46 -6.20
N PHE A 158 -8.15 -17.67 -5.08
CA PHE A 158 -8.44 -18.75 -4.15
C PHE A 158 -9.81 -18.58 -3.50
N ILE A 159 -10.13 -17.37 -3.04
CA ILE A 159 -11.46 -17.04 -2.48
C ILE A 159 -12.57 -17.36 -3.49
N ASN A 160 -12.41 -16.92 -4.74
CA ASN A 160 -13.41 -17.19 -5.79
C ASN A 160 -13.55 -18.68 -6.13
N ASN A 161 -12.49 -19.47 -6.00
CA ASN A 161 -12.56 -20.92 -6.19
C ASN A 161 -13.28 -21.63 -5.02
N HIS A 162 -13.20 -21.08 -3.80
CA HIS A 162 -13.95 -21.59 -2.66
C HIS A 162 -15.47 -21.36 -2.79
N LYS A 163 -15.90 -20.33 -3.54
CA LYS A 163 -17.33 -20.14 -3.91
C LYS A 163 -17.89 -21.24 -4.82
N LEU A 164 -17.04 -21.97 -5.54
CA LEU A 164 -17.44 -22.97 -6.53
C LEU A 164 -17.56 -24.40 -5.95
N LYS A 165 -17.32 -24.60 -4.65
CA LYS A 165 -17.66 -25.86 -3.97
C LYS A 165 -18.98 -25.67 -3.21
N PRO A 166 -20.14 -25.96 -3.83
CA PRO A 166 -21.32 -26.29 -3.02
C PRO A 166 -21.02 -27.60 -2.29
N SER A 167 -21.36 -27.65 -1.00
CA SER A 167 -21.42 -28.89 -0.22
C SER A 167 -22.14 -29.97 -1.02
N ALA A 168 -21.42 -31.07 -1.28
CA ALA A 168 -21.99 -32.30 -1.83
C ALA A 168 -22.73 -33.08 -0.75
#